data_AF-A0A1J5ABJ8-F1
#
_entry.id   AF-A0A1J5ABJ8-F1
#
_cell.length_a   1.000
_cell.length_b   1.000
_cell.length_c   1.000
_cell.angle_alpha   90.00
_cell.angle_beta   90.00
_cell.angle_gamma   90.00
#
_symmetry.space_group_name_H-M   'P 1'
#
loop_
_entity.id
_entity.type
_entity.pdbx_description
1 polymer ?
#
loop_
_entity_poly.entity_id
_entity_poly.type
_entity_poly.pdbx_seq_one_letter_code
_entity_poly.pdbx_strand_id
1 'polypeptide(L)'
;MASLLEKIQTLVKADLNRLVDRALQSSEPAVFQHHIRELQTLQEQLSDQLASVRGELAQLRRRSDEQQALVVKQDLEVDQLLQEGLHEDALAAQDRLNQTRLTAAQLTAQLDKLEAQYAQMTEAQAQLNVRITTLQQSEPEVEGLVGLARAKELTAAAMRSLDDLAGVGDPDIARVVTSIRERLAEAEAQIHELEQRGLAYGETPEVLKRKELENQLEARKARLGL
;
A
#
# COMPACT_ATOMS: atom_id res chain seq x y z
N MET A 1 -0.28 -17.89 0.03
CA MET A 1 0.05 -16.80 0.98
C MET A 1 1.33 -16.07 0.60
N ALA A 2 2.47 -16.76 0.39
CA ALA A 2 3.71 -16.12 -0.07
C ALA A 2 3.53 -15.26 -1.33
N SER A 3 2.85 -15.79 -2.35
CA SER A 3 2.56 -15.05 -3.59
C SER A 3 1.66 -13.82 -3.41
N LEU A 4 0.74 -13.83 -2.43
CA LEU A 4 -0.11 -12.68 -2.14
C LEU A 4 0.70 -11.57 -1.45
N LEU A 5 1.48 -11.93 -0.43
CA LEU A 5 2.34 -10.98 0.27
C LEU A 5 3.41 -10.40 -0.65
N GLU A 6 4.00 -11.21 -1.53
CA GLU A 6 4.94 -10.74 -2.57
C GLU A 6 4.26 -9.75 -3.53
N LYS A 7 3.03 -10.04 -3.96
CA LYS A 7 2.26 -9.12 -4.81
C LYS A 7 1.95 -7.81 -4.09
N ILE A 8 1.52 -7.86 -2.83
CA ILE A 8 1.29 -6.68 -2.00
C ILE A 8 2.58 -5.86 -1.88
N GLN A 9 3.70 -6.50 -1.51
CA GLN A 9 4.98 -5.82 -1.39
C GLN A 9 5.41 -5.17 -2.71
N THR A 10 5.19 -5.84 -3.84
CA THR A 10 5.54 -5.32 -5.17
C THR A 10 4.73 -4.07 -5.50
N LEU A 11 3.42 -4.08 -5.24
CA LEU A 11 2.55 -2.96 -5.57
C LEU A 11 2.67 -1.81 -4.54
N VAL A 12 2.90 -2.12 -3.26
CA VAL A 12 3.20 -1.11 -2.23
C VAL A 12 4.52 -0.40 -2.53
N LYS A 13 5.53 -1.12 -3.03
CA LYS A 13 6.83 -0.54 -3.44
C LYS A 13 6.79 0.19 -4.78
N ALA A 14 5.71 0.07 -5.56
CA ALA A 14 5.59 0.80 -6.81
C ALA A 14 5.64 2.31 -6.51
N ASP A 15 6.59 3.02 -7.10
CA ASP A 15 6.81 4.44 -6.84
C ASP A 15 5.62 5.29 -7.33
N LEU A 16 5.20 6.27 -6.51
CA LEU A 16 4.12 7.19 -6.86
C LEU A 16 4.46 7.93 -8.15
N ASN A 17 5.70 8.41 -8.27
CA ASN A 17 6.16 9.17 -9.43
C ASN A 17 6.04 8.33 -10.72
N ARG A 18 6.41 7.04 -10.67
CA ARG A 18 6.26 6.13 -11.83
C ARG A 18 4.81 5.84 -12.20
N LEU A 19 3.87 5.96 -11.28
CA LEU A 19 2.44 5.82 -11.58
C LEU A 19 1.91 7.09 -12.24
N VAL A 20 2.30 8.26 -11.73
CA VAL A 20 1.99 9.56 -12.31
C VAL A 20 2.58 9.66 -13.72
N ASP A 21 3.86 9.33 -13.91
CA ASP A 21 4.53 9.34 -15.21
C ASP A 21 3.82 8.46 -16.23
N ARG A 22 3.36 7.27 -15.82
CA ARG A 22 2.59 6.38 -16.69
C ARG A 22 1.24 6.96 -17.07
N ALA A 23 0.52 7.56 -16.12
CA ALA A 23 -0.76 8.21 -16.39
C ALA A 23 -0.61 9.42 -17.32
N LEU A 24 0.49 10.17 -17.18
CA LEU A 24 0.85 11.27 -18.07
C LEU A 24 1.24 10.79 -19.47
N GLN A 25 2.04 9.71 -19.57
CA GLN A 25 2.44 9.13 -20.84
C GLN A 25 1.26 8.57 -21.63
N SER A 26 0.27 7.98 -20.96
CA SER A 26 -0.94 7.47 -21.60
C SER A 26 -2.03 8.53 -21.76
N SER A 27 -1.86 9.73 -21.20
CA SER A 27 -2.92 10.76 -21.11
C SER A 27 -4.23 10.22 -20.50
N GLU A 28 -4.15 9.19 -19.66
CA GLU A 28 -5.29 8.44 -19.14
C GLU A 28 -5.27 8.38 -17.61
N PRO A 29 -6.16 9.13 -16.92
CA PRO A 29 -6.29 9.06 -15.46
C PRO A 29 -6.70 7.67 -14.96
N ALA A 30 -7.36 6.90 -15.84
CA ALA A 30 -7.84 5.55 -15.55
C ALA A 30 -6.72 4.57 -15.14
N VAL A 31 -5.47 4.79 -15.56
CA VAL A 31 -4.32 3.94 -15.18
C VAL A 31 -4.04 4.06 -13.68
N PHE A 32 -4.10 5.28 -13.15
CA PHE A 32 -3.90 5.55 -11.73
C PHE A 32 -5.05 4.98 -10.88
N GLN A 33 -6.29 5.23 -11.31
CA GLN A 33 -7.50 4.70 -10.67
C GLN A 33 -7.57 3.17 -10.71
N HIS A 34 -7.07 2.55 -11.78
CA HIS A 34 -6.99 1.10 -11.87
C HIS A 34 -6.04 0.54 -10.80
N HIS A 35 -4.89 1.15 -10.62
CA HIS A 35 -3.94 0.72 -9.59
C HIS A 35 -4.50 0.84 -8.17
N ILE A 36 -5.23 1.92 -7.86
CA ILE A 36 -5.94 2.04 -6.57
C ILE A 36 -6.91 0.88 -6.37
N ARG A 37 -7.71 0.56 -7.41
CA ARG A 37 -8.66 -0.56 -7.36
C ARG A 37 -7.98 -1.91 -7.17
N GLU A 38 -6.85 -2.15 -7.84
CA GLU A 38 -6.06 -3.37 -7.64
C GLU A 38 -5.59 -3.51 -6.19
N LEU A 39 -5.11 -2.44 -5.57
CA LEU A 39 -4.70 -2.44 -4.18
C LEU A 39 -5.89 -2.68 -3.24
N GLN A 40 -7.05 -2.08 -3.50
CA GLN A 40 -8.28 -2.31 -2.73
C GLN A 40 -8.76 -3.77 -2.83
N THR A 41 -8.73 -4.37 -4.02
CA THR A 41 -9.05 -5.79 -4.19
C THR A 41 -8.10 -6.68 -3.38
N LEU A 42 -6.79 -6.37 -3.36
CA LEU A 42 -5.84 -7.11 -2.53
C LEU A 42 -6.06 -6.91 -1.03
N GLN A 43 -6.51 -5.72 -0.64
CA GLN A 43 -6.85 -5.39 0.75
C GLN A 43 -8.02 -6.24 1.25
N GLU A 44 -9.06 -6.38 0.44
CA GLU A 44 -10.21 -7.25 0.73
C GLU A 44 -9.77 -8.72 0.83
N GLN A 45 -9.03 -9.21 -0.17
CA GLN A 45 -8.51 -10.59 -0.17
C GLN A 45 -7.64 -10.88 1.05
N LEU A 46 -6.78 -9.95 1.46
CA LEU A 46 -5.95 -10.10 2.64
C LEU A 46 -6.78 -10.08 3.93
N SER A 47 -7.80 -9.23 4.00
CA SER A 47 -8.72 -9.15 5.14
C SER A 47 -9.47 -10.46 5.36
N ASP A 48 -9.97 -11.08 4.28
CA ASP A 48 -10.64 -12.38 4.34
C ASP A 48 -9.70 -13.48 4.81
N GLN A 49 -8.46 -13.51 4.29
CA GLN A 49 -7.45 -14.47 4.74
C GLN A 49 -7.07 -14.26 6.21
N LEU A 50 -6.93 -13.01 6.66
CA LEU A 50 -6.69 -12.67 8.06
C LEU A 50 -7.82 -13.17 8.97
N ALA A 51 -9.08 -13.02 8.54
CA ALA A 51 -10.22 -13.53 9.30
C ALA A 51 -10.18 -15.07 9.42
N SER A 52 -9.86 -15.78 8.33
CA SER A 52 -9.70 -17.24 8.34
C SER A 52 -8.57 -17.69 9.26
N VAL A 53 -7.37 -17.11 9.10
CA VAL A 53 -6.19 -17.47 9.90
C VAL A 53 -6.42 -17.16 11.38
N ARG A 54 -7.15 -16.09 11.71
CA ARG A 54 -7.55 -15.78 13.08
C ARG A 54 -8.43 -16.88 13.68
N GLY A 55 -9.35 -17.44 12.91
CA GLY A 55 -10.17 -18.58 13.32
C GLY A 55 -9.33 -19.83 13.57
N GLU A 56 -8.41 -20.14 12.66
CA GLU A 56 -7.46 -21.26 12.79
C GLU A 56 -6.58 -21.12 14.03
N LEU A 57 -6.04 -19.92 14.29
CA LEU A 57 -5.27 -19.60 15.49
C LEU A 57 -6.07 -19.84 16.76
N ALA A 58 -7.33 -19.38 16.82
CA ALA A 58 -8.17 -19.58 17.99
C ALA A 58 -8.47 -21.06 18.25
N GLN A 59 -8.65 -21.86 17.19
CA GLN A 59 -8.84 -23.30 17.32
C GLN A 59 -7.56 -24.02 17.74
N LEU A 60 -6.42 -23.66 17.15
CA LEU A 60 -5.13 -24.27 17.44
C LEU A 60 -4.65 -23.93 18.86
N ARG A 61 -4.83 -22.68 19.31
CA ARG A 61 -4.60 -22.25 20.70
C ARG A 61 -5.39 -23.10 21.69
N ARG A 62 -6.70 -23.23 21.49
CA ARG A 62 -7.54 -24.09 22.36
C ARG A 62 -7.03 -25.52 22.44
N ARG A 63 -6.68 -26.14 21.30
CA ARG A 63 -6.12 -27.50 21.27
C ARG A 63 -4.77 -27.59 21.98
N SER A 64 -3.91 -26.59 21.80
CA SER A 64 -2.62 -26.51 22.49
C SER A 64 -2.80 -26.42 24.01
N ASP A 65 -3.72 -25.57 24.47
CA ASP A 65 -4.03 -25.39 25.89
C ASP A 65 -4.62 -26.67 26.51
N GLU A 66 -5.54 -27.32 25.81
CA GLU A 66 -6.12 -28.61 26.23
C GLU A 66 -5.04 -29.70 26.36
N GLN A 67 -4.14 -29.79 25.38
CA GLN A 67 -3.05 -30.75 25.40
C GLN A 67 -2.04 -30.45 26.52
N GLN A 68 -1.72 -29.18 26.76
CA GLN A 68 -0.82 -28.78 27.84
C GLN A 68 -1.45 -29.06 29.22
N ALA A 69 -2.75 -28.85 29.38
CA ALA A 69 -3.47 -29.22 30.59
C ALA A 69 -3.46 -30.74 30.82
N LEU A 70 -3.53 -31.55 29.75
CA LEU A 70 -3.41 -33.00 29.85
C LEU A 70 -2.00 -33.42 30.29
N VAL A 71 -0.94 -32.78 29.77
CA VAL A 71 0.44 -33.00 30.24
C VAL A 71 0.53 -32.80 31.76
N VAL A 72 -0.01 -31.70 32.28
CA VAL A 72 0.03 -31.40 33.73
C VAL A 72 -0.74 -32.47 34.53
N LYS A 73 -1.90 -32.91 34.05
CA LYS A 73 -2.68 -33.96 34.72
C LYS A 73 -1.93 -35.29 34.75
N GLN A 74 -1.31 -35.69 33.65
CA GLN A 74 -0.57 -36.95 33.55
C GLN A 74 0.72 -36.92 34.37
N ASP A 75 1.36 -35.76 34.51
CA ASP A 75 2.52 -35.57 35.39
C ASP A 75 2.14 -35.83 36.86
N LEU A 76 1.01 -35.26 37.31
CA LEU A 76 0.47 -35.52 38.65
C LEU A 76 0.04 -36.99 38.85
N GLU A 77 -0.48 -37.65 37.82
CA GLU A 77 -0.83 -39.08 37.86
C GLU A 77 0.43 -39.94 38.09
N VAL A 78 1.54 -39.64 37.40
CA VAL A 78 2.82 -40.32 37.60
C VAL A 78 3.30 -40.15 39.05
N ASP A 79 3.27 -38.92 39.57
CA ASP A 79 3.67 -38.65 40.96
C ASP A 79 2.84 -39.43 41.98
N GLN A 80 1.53 -39.52 41.77
CA GLN A 80 0.62 -40.29 42.64
C GLN A 80 0.94 -41.79 42.61
N LEU A 81 1.11 -42.38 41.42
CA LEU A 81 1.45 -43.80 41.29
C LEU A 81 2.79 -44.14 41.96
N LEU A 82 3.77 -43.24 41.87
CA LEU A 82 5.05 -43.39 42.56
C LEU A 82 4.90 -43.32 44.09
N GLN A 83 4.07 -42.41 44.61
CA GLN A 83 3.80 -42.30 46.06
C GLN A 83 3.10 -43.54 46.61
N GLU A 84 2.24 -44.18 45.82
CA GLU A 84 1.54 -45.42 46.16
C GLU A 84 2.42 -46.68 46.01
N GLY A 85 3.65 -46.54 45.49
CA GLY A 85 4.59 -47.65 45.26
C GLY A 85 4.27 -48.51 44.03
N LEU A 86 3.37 -48.05 43.16
CA LEU A 86 2.93 -48.74 41.94
C LEU A 86 3.91 -48.46 40.78
N HIS A 87 5.13 -48.97 40.89
CA HIS A 87 6.23 -48.62 39.98
C HIS A 87 6.00 -49.01 38.51
N GLU A 88 5.41 -50.18 38.24
CA GLU A 88 5.13 -50.63 36.86
C GLU A 88 4.05 -49.75 36.20
N ASP A 89 3.00 -49.39 36.95
CA ASP A 89 1.95 -48.50 36.46
C ASP A 89 2.48 -47.07 36.24
N ALA A 90 3.36 -46.59 37.12
CA ALA A 90 4.05 -45.31 36.96
C ALA A 90 4.92 -45.27 35.69
N LEU A 91 5.62 -46.36 35.37
CA LEU A 91 6.40 -46.46 34.12
C LEU A 91 5.50 -46.38 32.88
N ALA A 92 4.36 -47.07 32.87
CA ALA A 92 3.39 -46.99 31.77
C ALA A 92 2.74 -45.59 31.67
N ALA A 93 2.43 -44.94 32.79
CA ALA A 93 1.95 -43.57 32.83
C ALA A 93 2.99 -42.57 32.32
N GLN A 94 4.27 -42.77 32.66
CA GLN A 94 5.37 -41.92 32.20
C GLN A 94 5.57 -42.00 30.67
N ASP A 95 5.43 -43.18 30.07
CA ASP A 95 5.51 -43.31 28.60
C ASP A 95 4.36 -42.55 27.90
N ARG A 96 3.13 -42.68 28.42
CA ARG A 96 1.97 -41.89 27.94
C ARG A 96 2.20 -40.39 28.07
N LEU A 97 2.72 -39.94 29.22
CA LEU A 97 3.08 -38.54 29.45
C LEU A 97 4.12 -38.03 28.44
N ASN A 98 5.15 -38.83 28.14
CA ASN A 98 6.18 -38.47 27.15
C ASN A 98 5.58 -38.27 25.75
N GLN A 99 4.68 -39.15 25.33
CA GLN A 99 3.96 -39.04 24.05
C GLN A 99 3.06 -37.80 24.01
N THR A 100 2.34 -37.51 25.10
CA THR A 100 1.51 -36.31 25.23
C THR A 100 2.35 -35.04 25.17
N ARG A 101 3.50 -35.01 25.85
CA ARG A 101 4.47 -33.89 25.83
C ARG A 101 5.00 -33.63 24.43
N LEU A 102 5.34 -34.69 23.68
CA LEU A 102 5.78 -34.56 22.30
C LEU A 102 4.70 -33.91 21.44
N THR A 103 3.45 -34.37 21.59
CA THR A 103 2.30 -33.80 20.87
C THR A 103 2.05 -32.34 21.25
N ALA A 104 2.13 -32.00 22.54
CA ALA A 104 1.99 -30.62 23.02
C ALA A 104 3.05 -29.70 22.39
N ALA A 105 4.32 -30.11 22.41
CA ALA A 105 5.42 -29.35 21.82
C ALA A 105 5.24 -29.13 20.32
N GLN A 106 4.72 -30.12 19.59
CA GLN A 106 4.41 -29.99 18.16
C GLN A 106 3.28 -28.98 17.92
N LEU A 107 2.22 -28.99 18.73
CA LEU A 107 1.12 -28.03 18.62
C LEU A 107 1.59 -26.60 18.92
N THR A 108 2.39 -26.40 19.98
CA THR A 108 2.98 -25.10 20.29
C THR A 108 3.85 -24.58 19.14
N ALA A 109 4.72 -25.43 18.58
CA ALA A 109 5.55 -25.03 17.44
C ALA A 109 4.75 -24.68 16.18
N GLN A 110 3.60 -25.33 15.95
CA GLN A 110 2.69 -24.97 14.85
C GLN A 110 2.00 -23.64 15.12
N LEU A 111 1.58 -23.41 16.36
CA LEU A 111 0.93 -22.19 16.82
C LEU A 111 1.87 -20.98 16.67
N ASP A 112 3.13 -21.09 17.13
CA ASP A 112 4.13 -20.03 17.00
C ASP A 112 4.37 -19.64 15.53
N LYS A 113 4.45 -20.64 14.63
CA LYS A 113 4.59 -20.40 13.20
C LYS A 113 3.38 -19.68 12.61
N LEU A 114 2.18 -20.09 12.98
CA LEU A 114 0.94 -19.48 12.48
C LEU A 114 0.77 -18.05 13.02
N GLU A 115 1.16 -17.80 14.27
CA GLU A 115 1.16 -16.46 14.87
C GLU A 115 2.14 -15.52 14.14
N ALA A 116 3.34 -16.00 13.82
CA ALA A 116 4.31 -15.24 13.03
C ALA A 116 3.77 -14.90 11.63
N GLN A 117 3.12 -15.86 10.96
CA GLN A 117 2.48 -15.63 9.66
C GLN A 117 1.35 -14.61 9.76
N TYR A 118 0.49 -14.72 10.78
CA TYR A 118 -0.58 -13.76 11.03
C TYR A 118 -0.04 -12.35 11.25
N ALA A 119 1.03 -12.21 12.05
CA ALA A 119 1.68 -10.92 12.28
C ALA A 119 2.19 -10.29 10.97
N GLN A 120 2.87 -11.06 10.12
CA GLN A 120 3.32 -10.59 8.80
C GLN A 120 2.16 -10.12 7.91
N MET A 121 1.03 -10.83 7.93
CA MET A 121 -0.16 -10.44 7.18
C MET A 121 -0.79 -9.15 7.72
N THR A 122 -0.84 -8.96 9.04
CA THR A 122 -1.35 -7.72 9.63
C THR A 122 -0.46 -6.52 9.31
N GLU A 123 0.86 -6.72 9.27
CA GLU A 123 1.80 -5.67 8.86
C GLU A 123 1.59 -5.30 7.39
N ALA A 124 1.47 -6.30 6.51
CA ALA A 124 1.17 -6.07 5.09
C ALA A 124 -0.16 -5.33 4.90
N GLN A 125 -1.18 -5.64 5.71
CA GLN A 125 -2.47 -4.93 5.69
C GLN A 125 -2.30 -3.45 6.08
N ALA A 126 -1.53 -3.17 7.13
CA ALA A 126 -1.26 -1.79 7.54
C ALA A 126 -0.53 -1.00 6.46
N GLN A 127 0.51 -1.58 5.85
CA GLN A 127 1.26 -0.96 4.75
C GLN A 127 0.37 -0.69 3.53
N LEU A 128 -0.50 -1.63 3.18
CA LEU A 128 -1.44 -1.51 2.08
C LEU A 128 -2.47 -0.40 2.33
N ASN A 129 -3.02 -0.32 3.55
CA ASN A 129 -3.96 0.74 3.94
C ASN A 129 -3.34 2.12 3.78
N VAL A 130 -2.13 2.32 4.31
CA VAL A 130 -1.39 3.58 4.18
C VAL A 130 -1.21 3.93 2.70
N ARG A 131 -0.79 2.96 1.89
CA ARG A 131 -0.55 3.19 0.45
C ARG A 131 -1.82 3.58 -0.29
N ILE A 132 -2.93 2.89 -0.07
CA ILE A 132 -4.23 3.21 -0.69
C ILE A 132 -4.64 4.62 -0.32
N THR A 133 -4.58 4.98 0.97
CA THR A 133 -4.94 6.33 1.43
C THR A 133 -4.06 7.40 0.79
N THR A 134 -2.74 7.19 0.71
CA THR A 134 -1.85 8.13 0.03
C THR A 134 -2.22 8.30 -1.44
N LEU A 135 -2.50 7.21 -2.16
CA LEU A 135 -2.85 7.28 -3.57
C LEU A 135 -4.18 8.00 -3.81
N GLN A 136 -5.20 7.70 -3.00
CA GLN A 136 -6.49 8.38 -3.05
C GLN A 136 -6.37 9.89 -2.78
N GLN A 137 -5.50 10.30 -1.85
CA GLN A 137 -5.24 11.71 -1.57
C GLN A 137 -4.57 12.43 -2.75
N SER A 138 -3.71 11.74 -3.50
CA SER A 138 -3.04 12.29 -4.68
C SER A 138 -3.87 12.22 -5.97
N GLU A 139 -4.97 11.45 -6.00
CA GLU A 139 -5.78 11.23 -7.19
C GLU A 139 -6.27 12.53 -7.87
N PRO A 140 -6.81 13.54 -7.15
CA PRO A 140 -7.26 14.77 -7.79
C PRO A 140 -6.13 15.57 -8.44
N GLU A 141 -4.93 15.53 -7.85
CA GLU A 141 -3.74 16.19 -8.40
C GLU A 141 -3.31 15.52 -9.70
N VAL A 142 -3.28 14.18 -9.72
CA VAL A 142 -2.95 13.39 -10.92
C VAL A 142 -3.97 13.62 -12.03
N GLU A 143 -5.27 13.65 -11.72
CA GLU A 143 -6.32 13.96 -12.69
C GLU A 143 -6.14 15.35 -13.31
N GLY A 144 -5.82 16.35 -12.49
CA GLY A 144 -5.52 17.71 -12.95
C GLY A 144 -4.32 17.76 -13.90
N LEU A 145 -3.21 17.11 -13.52
CA LEU A 145 -1.99 17.07 -14.34
C LEU A 145 -2.21 16.35 -15.67
N VAL A 146 -2.94 15.24 -15.68
CA VAL A 146 -3.25 14.50 -16.91
C VAL A 146 -4.21 15.30 -17.80
N GLY A 147 -5.22 15.95 -17.22
CA GLY A 147 -6.14 16.82 -17.97
C GLY A 147 -5.42 17.99 -18.65
N LEU A 148 -4.48 18.61 -17.93
CA LEU A 148 -3.61 19.67 -18.45
C LEU A 148 -2.68 19.16 -19.56
N ALA A 149 -2.04 18.01 -19.38
CA ALA A 149 -1.20 17.40 -20.40
C ALA A 149 -1.98 17.13 -21.70
N ARG A 150 -3.20 16.58 -21.57
CA ARG A 150 -4.11 16.36 -22.70
C ARG A 150 -4.52 17.66 -23.39
N ALA A 151 -4.79 18.72 -22.63
CA ALA A 151 -5.10 20.03 -23.19
C ALA A 151 -3.93 20.58 -24.02
N LYS A 152 -2.70 20.50 -23.49
CA LYS A 152 -1.47 20.90 -24.21
C LYS A 152 -1.27 20.11 -25.50
N GLU A 153 -1.49 18.79 -25.47
CA GLU A 153 -1.38 17.93 -26.65
C GLU A 153 -2.38 18.33 -27.74
N LEU A 154 -3.64 18.56 -27.37
CA LEU A 154 -4.68 19.02 -28.30
C LEU A 154 -4.35 20.39 -28.91
N THR A 155 -3.85 21.32 -28.10
CA THR A 155 -3.41 22.64 -28.57
C THR A 155 -2.24 22.53 -29.55
N ALA A 156 -1.25 21.70 -29.25
CA ALA A 156 -0.13 21.45 -30.15
C ALA A 156 -0.57 20.80 -31.48
N ALA A 157 -1.53 19.86 -31.43
CA ALA A 157 -2.11 19.26 -32.64
C ALA A 157 -2.89 20.29 -33.48
N ALA A 158 -3.65 21.17 -32.82
CA ALA A 158 -4.36 22.26 -33.48
C ALA A 158 -3.40 23.23 -34.17
N MET A 159 -2.29 23.62 -33.52
CA MET A 159 -1.25 24.45 -34.14
C MET A 159 -0.65 23.81 -35.39
N ARG A 160 -0.31 22.51 -35.35
CA ARG A 160 0.23 21.80 -36.52
C ARG A 160 -0.76 21.78 -37.69
N SER A 161 -2.04 21.51 -37.41
CA SER A 161 -3.10 21.53 -38.43
C SER A 161 -3.27 22.93 -39.06
N LEU A 162 -3.15 23.98 -38.25
CA LEU A 162 -3.16 25.36 -38.73
C LEU A 162 -1.93 25.71 -39.58
N ASP A 163 -0.74 25.19 -39.23
CA ASP A 163 0.48 25.35 -40.03
C ASP A 163 0.35 24.68 -41.39
N ASP A 164 -0.22 23.47 -41.43
CA ASP A 164 -0.49 22.75 -42.68
C ASP A 164 -1.47 23.52 -43.57
N LEU A 165 -2.54 24.08 -42.99
CA LEU A 165 -3.53 24.90 -43.70
C LEU A 165 -2.96 26.22 -44.23
N ALA A 166 -2.11 26.90 -43.46
CA ALA A 166 -1.44 28.12 -43.89
C ALA A 166 -0.48 27.85 -45.08
N GLY A 167 0.10 26.65 -45.16
CA GLY A 167 0.96 26.22 -46.26
C GLY A 167 0.26 26.02 -47.60
N VAL A 168 -1.07 25.99 -47.64
CA VAL A 168 -1.89 25.77 -48.87
C VAL A 168 -1.98 27.04 -49.74
N GLY A 169 -1.63 28.23 -49.22
CA GLY A 169 -1.41 29.45 -50.02
C GLY A 169 -2.64 30.32 -50.33
N ASP A 170 -3.79 30.09 -49.68
CA ASP A 170 -4.99 30.91 -49.83
C ASP A 170 -5.00 32.11 -48.84
N PRO A 171 -5.09 33.36 -49.32
CA PRO A 171 -5.02 34.56 -48.48
C PRO A 171 -6.23 34.76 -47.54
N ASP A 172 -7.41 34.22 -47.86
CA ASP A 172 -8.58 34.29 -46.98
C ASP A 172 -8.51 33.22 -45.88
N ILE A 173 -7.98 32.03 -46.21
CA ILE A 173 -7.64 31.00 -45.22
C ILE A 173 -6.56 31.52 -44.27
N ALA A 174 -5.56 32.25 -44.78
CA ALA A 174 -4.49 32.83 -43.96
C ALA A 174 -5.00 33.81 -42.88
N ARG A 175 -6.01 34.65 -43.20
CA ARG A 175 -6.62 35.55 -42.20
C ARG A 175 -7.37 34.78 -41.11
N VAL A 176 -8.15 33.78 -41.50
CA VAL A 176 -8.91 32.94 -40.55
C VAL A 176 -7.94 32.17 -39.64
N VAL A 177 -6.91 31.54 -40.22
CA VAL A 177 -5.84 30.84 -39.47
C VAL A 177 -5.16 31.77 -38.47
N THR A 178 -4.86 33.01 -38.86
CA THR A 178 -4.24 34.01 -37.97
C THR A 178 -5.13 34.33 -36.76
N SER A 179 -6.43 34.56 -36.99
CA SER A 179 -7.38 34.81 -35.87
C SER A 179 -7.55 33.61 -34.94
N ILE A 180 -7.47 32.38 -35.47
CA ILE A 180 -7.53 31.17 -34.66
C ILE A 180 -6.25 31.03 -33.82
N ARG A 181 -5.07 31.35 -34.38
CA ARG A 181 -3.80 31.36 -33.65
C ARG A 181 -3.82 32.33 -32.47
N GLU A 182 -4.33 33.54 -32.65
CA GLU A 182 -4.43 34.54 -31.57
C GLU A 182 -5.26 34.02 -30.40
N ARG A 183 -6.42 33.41 -30.69
CA ARG A 183 -7.28 32.79 -29.66
C ARG A 183 -6.61 31.60 -28.97
N LEU A 184 -5.87 30.80 -29.73
CA LEU A 184 -5.14 29.65 -29.19
C LEU A 184 -3.99 30.09 -28.29
N ALA A 185 -3.25 31.14 -28.66
CA ALA A 185 -2.19 31.73 -27.85
C ALA A 185 -2.74 32.35 -26.55
N GLU A 186 -3.92 32.98 -26.59
CA GLU A 186 -4.60 33.47 -25.39
C GLU A 186 -5.01 32.31 -24.47
N ALA A 187 -5.53 31.21 -25.02
CA ALA A 187 -5.85 30.01 -24.26
C ALA A 187 -4.60 29.34 -23.65
N GLU A 188 -3.47 29.28 -24.38
CA GLU A 188 -2.19 28.80 -23.83
C GLU A 188 -1.68 29.67 -22.69
N ALA A 189 -1.78 30.99 -22.82
CA ALA A 189 -1.41 31.91 -21.75
C ALA A 189 -2.26 31.70 -20.49
N GLN A 190 -3.56 31.48 -20.65
CA GLN A 190 -4.47 31.13 -19.55
C GLN A 190 -4.11 29.79 -18.92
N ILE A 191 -3.79 28.77 -19.73
CA ILE A 191 -3.30 27.46 -19.24
C ILE A 191 -1.99 27.64 -18.45
N HIS A 192 -1.07 28.46 -18.94
CA HIS A 192 0.21 28.72 -18.28
C HIS A 192 0.05 29.53 -16.98
N GLU A 193 -0.95 30.40 -16.89
CA GLU A 193 -1.32 31.10 -15.65
C GLU A 193 -1.96 30.14 -14.63
N LEU A 194 -2.78 29.18 -15.10
CA LEU A 194 -3.31 28.10 -14.28
C LEU A 194 -2.22 27.15 -13.79
N GLU A 195 -1.17 26.89 -14.59
CA GLU A 195 0.02 26.15 -14.15
C GLU A 195 0.75 26.89 -13.05
N GLN A 196 0.97 28.20 -13.20
CA GLN A 196 1.62 29.02 -12.16
C GLN A 196 0.78 29.10 -10.88
N ARG A 197 -0.55 29.17 -10.99
CA ARG A 197 -1.47 29.13 -9.85
C ARG A 197 -1.57 27.75 -9.22
N GLY A 198 -1.56 26.69 -10.02
CA GLY A 198 -1.52 25.30 -9.57
C GLY A 198 -0.21 24.98 -8.85
N LEU A 199 0.91 25.58 -9.29
CA LEU A 199 2.19 25.57 -8.60
C LEU A 199 2.21 26.50 -7.35
N ALA A 200 1.36 27.53 -7.31
CA ALA A 200 1.22 28.41 -6.13
C ALA A 200 0.29 27.83 -5.04
N TYR A 201 -0.70 27.01 -5.42
CA TYR A 201 -1.49 26.16 -4.49
C TYR A 201 -0.81 24.79 -4.26
N GLY A 202 0.12 24.41 -5.13
CA GLY A 202 0.89 23.18 -5.14
C GLY A 202 2.39 23.44 -5.04
N GLU A 203 2.82 24.30 -4.11
CA GLU A 203 4.13 24.09 -3.52
C GLU A 203 4.04 22.70 -2.87
N THR A 204 4.65 21.70 -3.52
CA THR A 204 4.60 20.29 -3.11
C THR A 204 4.55 20.14 -1.57
N PRO A 205 3.69 19.26 -1.02
CA PRO A 205 3.62 19.03 0.43
C PRO A 205 4.99 18.73 1.06
N GLU A 206 5.96 18.25 0.28
CA GLU A 206 7.34 18.05 0.69
C GLU A 206 8.17 19.33 0.81
N VAL A 207 8.03 20.32 -0.08
CA VAL A 207 8.75 21.61 0.03
C VAL A 207 8.18 22.47 1.16
N LEU A 208 6.87 22.45 1.37
CA LEU A 208 6.25 23.10 2.53
C LEU A 208 6.61 22.38 3.84
N LYS A 209 6.56 21.04 3.90
CA LYS A 209 7.06 20.30 5.08
C LYS A 209 8.55 20.56 5.32
N ARG A 210 9.36 20.67 4.27
CA ARG A 210 10.79 20.94 4.39
C ARG A 210 11.08 22.35 4.89
N LYS A 211 10.43 23.39 4.35
CA LYS A 211 10.52 24.76 4.86
C LYS A 211 9.99 24.88 6.30
N GLU A 212 8.88 24.20 6.63
CA GLU A 212 8.32 24.18 7.98
C GLU A 212 9.28 23.47 8.97
N LEU A 213 9.87 22.33 8.58
CA LEU A 213 10.87 21.60 9.36
C LEU A 213 12.19 22.36 9.48
N GLU A 214 12.64 23.04 8.43
CA GLU A 214 13.83 23.89 8.42
C GLU A 214 13.64 25.11 9.34
N ASN A 215 12.47 25.76 9.31
CA ASN A 215 12.11 26.85 10.23
C ASN A 215 12.02 26.37 11.69
N GLN A 216 11.46 25.18 11.94
CA GLN A 216 11.42 24.57 13.27
C GLN A 216 12.81 24.17 13.78
N LEU A 217 13.70 23.73 12.88
CA LEU A 217 15.09 23.41 13.19
C LEU A 217 15.92 24.67 13.46
N GLU A 218 15.76 25.73 12.68
CA GLU A 218 16.40 27.03 12.94
C GLU A 218 15.94 27.64 14.27
N ALA A 219 14.64 27.60 14.58
CA ALA A 219 14.13 28.04 15.87
C ALA A 219 14.70 27.22 17.05
N ARG A 220 14.97 25.93 16.84
CA ARG A 220 15.66 25.07 17.82
C ARG A 220 17.13 25.38 17.96
N LYS A 221 17.85 25.61 16.85
CA LYS A 221 19.26 25.98 16.82
C LYS A 221 19.48 27.31 17.55
N ALA A 222 18.67 28.32 17.24
CA ALA A 222 18.67 29.62 17.92
C ALA A 222 18.42 29.51 19.43
N ARG A 223 17.54 28.60 19.88
CA ARG A 223 17.31 28.33 21.32
C ARG A 223 18.46 27.60 22.01
N LEU A 224 19.25 26.83 21.26
CA LEU A 224 20.37 26.04 21.76
C LEU A 224 21.73 26.75 21.60
N GLY A 225 21.77 27.94 21.00
CA GLY A 225 22.98 28.73 20.80
C GLY A 225 23.92 28.18 19.71
N LEU A 226 23.38 27.43 18.75
CA LEU A 226 24.05 26.95 17.52
C LEU A 226 23.49 27.69 16.30
#